data_AF-A0A1E3GR05-F1
#
_entry.id   AF-A0A1E3GR05-F1
#
_cell.length_a   1.000
_cell.length_b   1.000
_cell.length_c   1.000
_cell.angle_alpha   90.00
_cell.angle_beta   90.00
_cell.angle_gamma   90.00
#
_symmetry.space_group_name_H-M   'P 1'
#
loop_
_entity.id
_entity.type
_entity.pdbx_description
1 polymer ?
#
loop_
_entity_poly.entity_id
_entity_poly.type
_entity_poly.pdbx_seq_one_letter_code
_entity_poly.pdbx_strand_id
1 'polypeptide(L)'
;MAIQFLPIIKAVAPYVAQVAAYAIPAFTAKPEAVKADPVLIKQIEELQKAATQNAKSIHVLAENMQQTITGFETAAEEAKKQVTTYRNLLFLSLGLSGVALLICVYLLLS
;
A
#
# COMPACT_ATOMS: atom_id res chain seq x y z
N MET A 1 9.74 18.07 -1.74
CA MET A 1 9.58 16.60 -1.84
C MET A 1 8.90 16.17 -3.15
N ALA A 2 9.03 16.92 -4.26
CA ALA A 2 8.39 16.59 -5.56
C ALA A 2 9.33 15.85 -6.54
N ILE A 3 10.60 15.68 -6.18
CA ILE A 3 11.67 15.21 -7.08
C ILE A 3 11.74 13.67 -7.14
N GLN A 4 11.10 12.95 -6.20
CA GLN A 4 11.17 11.48 -6.13
C GLN A 4 10.22 10.73 -7.09
N PHE A 5 9.23 11.42 -7.70
CA PHE A 5 8.30 10.79 -8.65
C PHE A 5 8.75 10.88 -10.12
N LEU A 6 9.67 11.80 -10.43
CA LEU A 6 10.26 11.95 -11.77
C LEU A 6 10.88 10.66 -12.34
N PRO A 7 11.69 9.88 -11.60
CA PRO A 7 12.28 8.66 -12.15
C PRO A 7 11.22 7.59 -12.47
N ILE A 8 10.17 7.49 -11.65
CA ILE A 8 9.07 6.54 -11.83
C ILE A 8 8.24 6.91 -13.07
N ILE A 9 7.85 8.18 -13.20
CA ILE A 9 7.10 8.66 -14.37
C ILE A 9 7.92 8.46 -15.64
N LYS A 10 9.23 8.72 -15.61
CA LYS A 10 10.12 8.54 -16.77
C LYS A 10 10.29 7.06 -17.17
N ALA A 11 10.26 6.15 -16.20
CA ALA A 11 10.32 4.71 -16.45
C ALA A 11 9.00 4.15 -17.02
N VAL A 12 7.85 4.72 -16.64
CA VAL A 12 6.52 4.24 -17.03
C VAL A 12 5.99 4.95 -18.29
N ALA A 13 6.43 6.18 -18.55
CA ALA A 13 6.08 6.96 -19.74
C ALA A 13 6.18 6.20 -21.08
N PRO A 14 7.27 5.46 -21.41
CA PRO A 14 7.35 4.73 -22.67
C PRO A 14 6.32 3.60 -22.79
N TYR A 15 5.92 2.99 -21.68
CA TYR A 15 4.91 1.92 -21.68
C TYR A 15 3.49 2.49 -21.84
N VAL A 16 3.20 3.62 -21.18
CA VAL A 16 1.92 4.33 -21.35
C VAL A 16 1.79 4.85 -22.78
N ALA A 17 2.88 5.36 -23.37
CA ALA A 17 2.90 5.78 -24.77
C ALA A 17 2.65 4.62 -25.75
N GLN A 18 3.20 3.43 -25.49
CA GLN A 18 2.94 2.24 -26.31
C GLN A 18 1.50 1.75 -26.18
N VAL A 19 0.94 1.75 -24.97
CA VAL A 19 -0.47 1.39 -24.73
C VAL A 19 -1.39 2.41 -25.41
N ALA A 20 -1.09 3.70 -25.32
CA ALA A 20 -1.84 4.74 -26.00
C ALA A 20 -1.72 4.62 -27.54
N ALA A 21 -0.53 4.35 -28.07
CA ALA A 21 -0.31 4.18 -29.51
C ALA A 21 -1.06 2.97 -30.09
N TYR A 22 -1.27 1.92 -29.30
CA TYR A 22 -2.04 0.74 -29.71
C TYR A 22 -3.55 0.92 -29.47
N ALA A 23 -3.93 1.53 -28.36
CA ALA A 23 -5.33 1.70 -27.97
C ALA A 23 -6.02 2.82 -28.75
N ILE A 24 -5.35 3.95 -29.02
CA ILE A 24 -5.96 5.09 -29.72
C ILE A 24 -6.51 4.69 -31.10
N PRO A 25 -5.77 4.02 -32.00
CA PRO A 25 -6.30 3.60 -33.30
C PRO A 25 -7.46 2.62 -33.17
N ALA A 26 -7.47 1.76 -32.15
CA ALA A 26 -8.56 0.81 -31.91
C ALA A 26 -9.85 1.52 -31.46
N PHE A 27 -9.76 2.71 -30.85
CA PHE A 27 -10.91 3.53 -30.44
C PHE A 27 -11.25 4.66 -31.43
N THR A 28 -10.32 5.08 -32.30
CA THR A 28 -10.51 6.17 -33.28
C THR A 28 -10.64 5.71 -34.73
N ALA A 29 -10.41 4.44 -35.03
CA ALA A 29 -10.70 3.88 -36.34
C ALA A 29 -12.19 4.03 -36.64
N LYS A 30 -12.50 4.81 -37.69
CA LYS A 30 -13.86 4.96 -38.20
C LYS A 30 -14.35 3.56 -38.59
N PRO A 31 -15.49 3.09 -38.06
CA PRO A 31 -15.98 1.77 -38.42
C PRO A 31 -16.26 1.79 -39.92
N GLU A 32 -15.50 0.99 -40.69
CA GLU A 32 -15.92 0.65 -42.03
C GLU A 32 -17.34 0.11 -41.93
N ALA A 33 -18.20 0.50 -42.86
CA ALA A 33 -19.63 0.25 -42.86
C ALA A 33 -19.98 -1.24 -43.07
N VAL A 34 -19.35 -2.15 -42.33
CA VAL A 34 -19.97 -3.39 -41.92
C VAL A 34 -21.10 -2.95 -41.01
N LYS A 35 -22.34 -3.31 -41.36
CA LYS A 35 -23.51 -3.16 -40.50
C LYS A 35 -23.17 -3.81 -39.15
N ALA A 36 -22.63 -3.02 -38.23
CA ALA A 36 -22.29 -3.49 -36.90
C ALA A 36 -23.61 -3.93 -36.30
N ASP A 37 -23.72 -5.23 -36.07
CA ASP A 37 -24.93 -5.83 -35.51
C ASP A 37 -25.27 -5.03 -34.24
N PRO A 38 -26.47 -4.44 -34.11
CA PRO A 38 -26.84 -3.64 -32.94
C PRO A 38 -26.60 -4.38 -31.61
N VAL A 39 -26.59 -5.71 -31.64
CA VAL A 39 -26.25 -6.57 -30.50
C VAL A 39 -24.75 -6.48 -30.12
N LEU A 40 -23.84 -6.34 -31.08
CA LEU A 40 -22.41 -6.15 -30.82
C LEU A 40 -22.12 -4.77 -30.22
N ILE A 41 -22.77 -3.72 -30.73
CA ILE A 41 -22.61 -2.36 -30.17
C ILE A 41 -23.10 -2.31 -28.72
N LYS A 42 -24.26 -2.92 -28.43
CA LYS A 42 -24.75 -3.03 -27.04
C LYS A 42 -23.80 -3.79 -26.12
N GLN A 43 -23.23 -4.91 -26.58
CA GLN A 43 -22.29 -5.68 -25.76
C GLN A 43 -21.00 -4.90 -25.47
N ILE A 44 -20.51 -4.11 -26.44
CA ILE A 44 -19.35 -3.23 -26.20
C ILE A 44 -19.68 -2.16 -25.17
N GLU A 45 -20.87 -1.56 -25.24
CA GLU A 45 -21.31 -0.57 -24.26
C GLU A 45 -21.45 -1.15 -22.85
N GLU A 46 -22.01 -2.37 -22.73
CA GLU A 46 -22.11 -3.09 -21.46
C GLU A 46 -20.73 -3.45 -20.89
N LEU A 47 -19.81 -3.94 -21.73
CA LEU A 47 -18.43 -4.24 -21.31
C LEU A 47 -17.67 -2.97 -20.90
N GLN A 48 -17.85 -1.85 -21.61
CA GLN A 48 -17.24 -0.57 -21.26
C GLN A 48 -17.78 -0.04 -19.93
N LYS A 49 -19.09 -0.16 -19.70
CA LYS A 49 -19.72 0.22 -18.44
C LYS A 49 -19.23 -0.65 -17.28
N ALA A 50 -19.18 -1.97 -17.46
CA ALA A 50 -18.65 -2.90 -16.48
C ALA A 50 -17.16 -2.66 -16.19
N ALA A 51 -16.34 -2.42 -17.21
CA ALA A 51 -14.92 -2.12 -17.06
C ALA A 51 -14.70 -0.80 -16.30
N THR A 52 -15.48 0.24 -16.61
CA THR A 52 -15.43 1.54 -15.92
C THR A 52 -15.85 1.40 -14.45
N GLN A 53 -16.92 0.65 -14.20
CA GLN A 53 -17.39 0.36 -12.84
C GLN A 53 -16.35 -0.42 -12.04
N ASN A 54 -15.74 -1.45 -12.64
CA ASN A 54 -14.70 -2.25 -12.00
C ASN A 54 -13.45 -1.43 -11.70
N ALA A 55 -13.01 -0.57 -12.64
CA ALA A 55 -11.89 0.33 -12.42
C ALA A 55 -12.14 1.27 -11.23
N LYS A 56 -13.37 1.82 -11.12
CA LYS A 56 -13.78 2.65 -9.97
C LYS A 56 -13.76 1.84 -8.67
N SER A 57 -14.27 0.61 -8.68
CA SER A 57 -14.26 -0.27 -7.51
C SER A 57 -12.85 -0.65 -7.07
N ILE A 58 -11.93 -0.94 -8.00
CA ILE A 58 -10.52 -1.22 -7.70
C ILE A 58 -9.85 0.02 -7.11
N HIS A 59 -10.15 1.21 -7.62
CA HIS A 59 -9.60 2.46 -7.07
C HIS A 59 -10.04 2.67 -5.62
N VAL A 60 -11.34 2.49 -5.33
CA VAL A 60 -11.86 2.59 -3.96
C VAL A 60 -11.25 1.51 -3.06
N LEU A 61 -11.08 0.28 -3.55
CA LEU A 61 -10.42 -0.78 -2.80
C LEU A 61 -8.97 -0.42 -2.46
N ALA A 62 -8.22 0.11 -3.44
CA ALA A 62 -6.84 0.54 -3.25
C ALA A 62 -6.74 1.69 -2.23
N GLU A 63 -7.66 2.66 -2.26
CA GLU A 63 -7.72 3.74 -1.28
C GLU A 63 -7.98 3.22 0.13
N ASN A 64 -8.97 2.32 0.30
CA ASN A 64 -9.27 1.69 1.59
C ASN A 64 -8.09 0.85 2.10
N MET A 65 -7.40 0.12 1.21
CA MET A 65 -6.19 -0.63 1.57
C MET A 65 -5.07 0.30 2.01
N GLN A 66 -4.85 1.42 1.32
CA GLN A 66 -3.83 2.40 1.71
C GLN A 66 -4.12 2.98 3.09
N GLN A 67 -5.36 3.38 3.36
CA GLN A 67 -5.78 3.86 4.68
C GLN A 67 -5.57 2.79 5.76
N THR A 68 -5.96 1.54 5.48
CA THR A 68 -5.83 0.43 6.42
C THR A 68 -4.35 0.13 6.72
N ILE A 69 -3.51 0.04 5.71
CA ILE A 69 -2.06 -0.20 5.87
C ILE A 69 -1.42 0.92 6.70
N THR A 70 -1.77 2.17 6.42
CA THR A 70 -1.25 3.33 7.17
C THR A 70 -1.68 3.28 8.65
N GLY A 71 -2.92 2.87 8.91
CA GLY A 71 -3.42 2.61 10.27
C GLY A 71 -2.65 1.50 10.98
N PHE A 72 -2.38 0.39 10.27
CA PHE A 72 -1.57 -0.72 10.81
C PHE A 72 -0.13 -0.31 11.10
N GLU A 73 0.51 0.46 10.22
CA GLU A 73 1.87 0.94 10.44
C GLU A 73 1.96 1.82 11.69
N THR A 74 1.01 2.74 11.85
CA THR A 74 0.93 3.61 13.03
C THR A 74 0.74 2.80 14.32
N ALA A 75 -0.22 1.86 14.32
CA ALA A 75 -0.47 1.00 15.48
C ALA A 75 0.72 0.09 15.79
N ALA A 76 1.41 -0.42 14.77
CA ALA A 76 2.59 -1.26 14.94
C ALA A 76 3.78 -0.47 15.51
N GLU A 77 3.96 0.79 15.09
CA GLU A 77 4.99 1.67 15.63
C GLU A 77 4.73 2.00 17.10
N GLU A 78 3.48 2.30 17.45
CA GLU A 78 3.09 2.54 18.83
C GLU A 78 3.28 1.30 19.71
N ALA A 79 2.88 0.11 19.24
CA ALA A 79 3.11 -1.15 19.93
C ALA A 79 4.60 -1.44 20.13
N LYS A 80 5.45 -1.21 19.11
CA LYS A 80 6.91 -1.37 19.23
C LYS A 80 7.49 -0.43 20.28
N LYS A 81 7.02 0.82 20.34
CA LYS A 81 7.46 1.79 21.33
C LYS A 81 7.11 1.32 22.75
N GLN A 82 5.88 0.89 22.97
CA GLN A 82 5.44 0.35 24.27
C GLN A 82 6.26 -0.87 24.69
N VAL A 83 6.46 -1.85 23.79
CA VAL A 83 7.28 -3.05 24.07
C VAL A 83 8.71 -2.66 24.42
N THR A 84 9.29 -1.68 23.72
CA THR A 84 10.65 -1.20 24.02
C THR A 84 10.73 -0.54 25.40
N THR A 85 9.74 0.29 25.75
CA THR A 85 9.65 0.91 27.08
C THR A 85 9.53 -0.14 28.18
N TYR A 86 8.63 -1.11 28.04
CA TYR A 86 8.48 -2.18 29.03
C TYR A 86 9.73 -3.05 29.15
N ARG A 87 10.39 -3.37 28.02
CA ARG A 87 11.65 -4.12 28.03
C ARG A 87 12.74 -3.37 28.80
N ASN A 88 12.87 -2.05 28.59
CA ASN A 88 13.84 -1.25 29.32
C ASN A 88 13.53 -1.21 30.82
N LEU A 89 12.26 -1.03 31.20
CA LEU A 89 11.85 -1.06 32.61
C LEU A 89 12.13 -2.41 33.28
N LEU A 90 11.90 -3.52 32.58
CA LEU A 90 12.23 -4.86 33.07
C LEU A 90 13.72 -5.03 33.32
N PHE A 91 14.57 -4.63 32.37
CA PHE A 91 16.02 -4.70 32.58
C PHE A 91 16.49 -3.84 33.75
N LEU A 92 15.88 -2.66 33.93
CA LEU A 92 16.20 -1.75 35.01
C LEU A 92 15.80 -2.32 36.37
N SER A 93 14.60 -2.92 36.48
CA SER A 93 14.15 -3.56 37.72
C SER A 93 14.95 -4.83 38.03
N LEU A 94 15.26 -5.63 37.02
CA LEU A 94 16.07 -6.84 37.16
C LEU A 94 17.48 -6.49 37.64
N GLY A 95 18.10 -5.47 37.05
CA GLY A 95 19.41 -4.96 37.46
C GLY A 95 19.40 -4.45 38.89
N LEU A 96 18.40 -3.64 39.26
CA LEU A 96 18.24 -3.12 40.62
C LEU A 96 18.06 -4.26 41.64
N SER A 97 17.22 -5.24 41.33
CA SER A 97 17.02 -6.43 42.17
C SER A 97 18.30 -7.25 42.31
N GLY A 98 19.05 -7.44 41.23
CA GLY A 98 20.34 -8.13 41.24
C GLY A 98 21.36 -7.44 42.15
N VAL A 99 21.47 -6.11 42.06
CA VAL A 99 22.35 -5.32 42.94
C VAL A 99 21.93 -5.44 44.41
N ALA A 100 20.62 -5.35 44.69
CA ALA A 100 20.10 -5.51 46.05
C ALA A 100 20.43 -6.91 46.64
N LEU A 101 20.30 -7.97 45.84
CA LEU A 101 20.67 -9.32 46.25
C LEU A 101 22.17 -9.44 46.51
N LEU A 102 23.03 -8.87 45.66
CA LEU A 102 24.47 -8.87 45.87
C LEU A 102 24.87 -8.15 47.17
N ILE A 103 24.22 -7.01 47.47
CA ILE A 103 24.43 -6.30 48.74
C ILE A 103 24.00 -7.16 49.93
N CYS A 104 22.83 -7.83 49.85
CA CYS A 104 22.37 -8.71 50.91
C CYS A 104 23.34 -9.88 51.15
N VAL A 105 23.85 -10.50 50.09
CA VAL A 105 24.83 -11.60 50.20
C VAL A 105 26.15 -11.10 50.77
N TYR A 106 26.62 -9.92 50.35
CA TYR A 106 27.84 -9.31 50.88
C TYR A 106 27.73 -9.08 52.38
N LEU A 107 26.64 -8.46 52.83
CA LEU A 107 26.37 -8.21 54.26
C LEU A 107 26.24 -9.50 55.09
N LEU A 108 25.87 -10.62 54.47
CA LEU A 108 25.75 -11.91 55.15
C LEU A 108 27.11 -12.61 55.28
N LEU A 109 28.02 -12.41 54.31
CA LEU A 109 29.36 -12.97 54.33
C LEU A 109 30.41 -12.12 55.08
N SER A 110 30.18 -10.81 55.20
CA SER A 110 31.06 -9.86 55.91
C SER A 110 30.76 -9.80 57.40
#